data_AF-A0A1L8MC22-F1
#
_entry.id   AF-A0A1L8MC22-F1
#
_cell.length_a   1.000
_cell.length_b   1.000
_cell.length_c   1.000
_cell.angle_alpha   90.00
_cell.angle_beta   90.00
_cell.angle_gamma   90.00
#
_symmetry.space_group_name_H-M   'P 1'
#
loop_
_entity.id
_entity.type
_entity.pdbx_description
1 polymer ?
#
loop_
_entity_poly.entity_id
_entity_poly.type
_entity_poly.pdbx_seq_one_letter_code
_entity_poly.pdbx_strand_id
1 'polypeptide(L)'
;MQTGVKAVDELLSKHGILTESGFDDFQRRARLPGGDERANSLPFCMYQKIMNAPMSHFFTVHHFYMPGTKNRLASFLFDAKGQLVEQVYYQRVVRWVNVCRKLQVLVQKHSVTNFNLAA
;
A
#
# COMPACT_ATOMS: atom_id res chain seq x y z
N MET A 1 6.23 24.67 -5.78
CA MET A 1 6.14 23.19 -5.81
C MET A 1 7.05 22.62 -4.74
N GLN A 2 6.49 22.02 -3.69
CA GLN A 2 7.31 21.28 -2.74
C GLN A 2 7.60 19.89 -3.31
N THR A 3 8.88 19.50 -3.28
CA THR A 3 9.34 18.17 -3.70
C THR A 3 10.02 17.51 -2.50
N GLY A 4 10.07 16.17 -2.49
CA GLY A 4 10.70 15.43 -1.40
C GLY A 4 9.75 15.12 -0.24
N VAL A 5 10.32 14.91 0.95
CA VAL A 5 9.59 14.36 2.11
C VAL A 5 8.49 15.29 2.61
N LYS A 6 8.71 16.61 2.61
CA LYS A 6 7.69 17.58 3.08
C LYS A 6 6.41 17.49 2.27
N ALA A 7 6.52 17.25 0.96
CA ALA A 7 5.37 17.07 0.09
C ALA A 7 4.59 15.78 0.41
N VAL A 8 5.24 14.75 0.98
CA VAL A 8 4.52 13.57 1.48
C VAL A 8 3.70 13.92 2.72
N ASP A 9 4.25 14.70 3.65
CA ASP A 9 3.51 15.12 4.85
C ASP A 9 2.30 16.00 4.49
N GLU A 10 2.44 16.87 3.49
CA GLU A 10 1.33 17.67 2.95
C GLU A 10 0.25 16.80 2.29
N LEU A 11 0.65 15.82 1.46
CA LEU A 11 -0.28 14.88 0.82
C LEU A 11 -1.02 14.03 1.85
N LEU A 12 -0.31 13.56 2.89
CA LEU A 12 -0.92 12.85 4.02
C LEU A 12 -1.91 13.72 4.79
N SER A 13 -1.57 14.99 5.01
CA SER A 13 -2.46 15.94 5.70
C SER A 13 -3.72 16.25 4.87
N LYS A 14 -3.59 16.28 3.55
CA LYS A 14 -4.68 16.58 2.62
C LYS A 14 -5.62 15.39 2.36
N HIS A 15 -5.04 14.20 2.14
CA HIS A 15 -5.80 13.03 1.68
C HIS A 15 -6.00 11.97 2.78
N GLY A 16 -5.24 12.02 3.87
CA GLY A 16 -5.20 10.95 4.85
C GLY A 16 -4.63 9.65 4.29
N ILE A 17 -4.98 8.52 4.92
CA ILE A 17 -4.66 7.17 4.44
C ILE A 17 -5.95 6.52 3.94
N LEU A 18 -5.93 5.97 2.73
CA LEU A 18 -7.09 5.26 2.19
C LEU A 18 -7.40 4.02 3.04
N THR A 19 -8.60 4.00 3.61
CA THR A 19 -9.18 2.89 4.38
C THR A 19 -9.95 1.90 3.50
N GLU A 20 -10.41 2.35 2.34
CA GLU A 20 -11.21 1.58 1.38
C GLU A 20 -10.52 1.50 0.02
N SER A 21 -11.07 0.70 -0.91
CA SER A 21 -10.53 0.62 -2.26
C SER A 21 -10.76 1.93 -3.00
N GLY A 22 -9.72 2.48 -3.63
CA GLY A 22 -9.77 3.78 -4.27
C GLY A 22 -8.39 4.25 -4.73
N PHE A 23 -8.32 5.46 -5.26
CA PHE A 23 -7.07 6.10 -5.65
C PHE A 23 -7.14 7.61 -5.54
N ASP A 24 -5.99 8.23 -5.27
CA ASP A 24 -5.74 9.66 -5.35
C ASP A 24 -4.34 9.90 -5.97
N ASP A 25 -3.87 11.14 -5.96
CA ASP A 25 -2.57 11.52 -6.52
C ASP A 25 -1.36 10.91 -5.79
N PHE A 26 -1.55 10.43 -4.56
CA PHE A 26 -0.51 9.93 -3.66
C PHE A 26 -0.58 8.43 -3.42
N GLN A 27 -1.76 7.84 -3.44
CA GLN A 27 -1.97 6.45 -3.05
C GLN A 27 -3.07 5.77 -3.87
N ARG A 28 -2.96 4.44 -3.94
CA ARG A 28 -3.99 3.58 -4.52
C ARG A 28 -4.15 2.35 -3.65
N ARG A 29 -5.39 2.03 -3.30
CA ARG A 29 -5.74 0.83 -2.55
C ARG A 29 -6.69 -0.04 -3.36
N ALA A 30 -6.42 -1.33 -3.43
CA ALA A 30 -7.25 -2.28 -4.17
C ALA A 30 -7.36 -3.60 -3.41
N ARG A 31 -8.54 -4.22 -3.46
CA ARG A 31 -8.77 -5.58 -2.96
C ARG A 31 -8.73 -6.57 -4.11
N LEU A 32 -7.93 -7.61 -3.97
CA LEU A 32 -7.72 -8.66 -4.97
C LEU A 32 -8.00 -10.03 -4.34
N PRO A 33 -8.87 -10.89 -4.90
CA PRO A 33 -8.91 -12.31 -4.56
C PRO A 33 -7.60 -13.03 -4.93
N GLY A 34 -7.37 -14.20 -4.35
CA GLY A 34 -6.31 -15.12 -4.79
C GLY A 34 -6.52 -15.52 -6.26
N GLY A 35 -5.43 -15.66 -7.01
CA GLY A 35 -5.46 -15.94 -8.45
C GLY A 35 -5.91 -14.78 -9.34
N ASP A 36 -6.08 -13.56 -8.81
CA ASP A 36 -6.52 -12.40 -9.60
C ASP A 36 -5.44 -11.92 -10.59
N GLU A 37 -5.75 -11.93 -11.88
CA GLU A 37 -4.84 -11.51 -12.97
C GLU A 37 -4.36 -10.06 -12.84
N ARG A 38 -5.09 -9.18 -12.12
CA ARG A 38 -4.64 -7.80 -11.84
C ARG A 38 -3.34 -7.78 -11.04
N ALA A 39 -2.99 -8.89 -10.36
CA ALA A 39 -1.72 -9.08 -9.68
C ALA A 39 -0.50 -9.00 -10.62
N ASN A 40 -0.67 -9.19 -11.94
CA ASN A 40 0.39 -9.05 -12.95
C ASN A 40 1.07 -7.66 -12.91
N SER A 41 0.36 -6.64 -12.43
CA SER A 41 0.90 -5.28 -12.30
C SER A 41 1.73 -5.06 -11.01
N LEU A 42 1.82 -6.04 -10.13
CA LEU A 42 2.46 -5.95 -8.82
C LEU A 42 3.93 -6.38 -8.87
N PRO A 43 4.74 -6.04 -7.85
CA PRO A 43 6.05 -6.65 -7.67
C PRO A 43 5.97 -8.17 -7.69
N PHE A 44 6.99 -8.81 -8.27
CA PHE A 44 7.01 -10.26 -8.45
C PHE A 44 6.75 -11.05 -7.15
N CYS A 45 7.31 -10.61 -6.02
CA CYS A 45 7.07 -11.23 -4.72
C CYS A 45 5.59 -11.16 -4.28
N MET A 46 4.90 -10.05 -4.54
CA MET A 46 3.47 -9.89 -4.23
C MET A 46 2.59 -10.68 -5.20
N TYR A 47 2.95 -10.63 -6.49
CA TYR A 47 2.30 -11.41 -7.54
C TYR A 47 2.30 -12.90 -7.20
N GLN A 48 3.46 -13.47 -6.85
CA GLN A 48 3.57 -14.88 -6.50
C GLN A 48 2.67 -15.26 -5.32
N LYS A 49 2.53 -14.38 -4.32
CA LYS A 49 1.67 -14.65 -3.16
C LYS A 49 0.19 -14.64 -3.52
N ILE A 50 -0.24 -13.71 -4.38
CA ILE A 50 -1.64 -13.62 -4.81
C ILE A 50 -2.00 -14.77 -5.75
N MET A 51 -1.16 -15.07 -6.75
CA MET A 51 -1.46 -16.10 -7.74
C MET A 51 -1.48 -17.51 -7.18
N ASN A 52 -0.67 -17.79 -6.15
CA ASN A 52 -0.63 -19.11 -5.51
C ASN A 52 -1.64 -19.25 -4.35
N ALA A 53 -2.43 -18.22 -4.06
CA ALA A 53 -3.44 -18.27 -3.01
C ALA A 53 -4.80 -18.76 -3.56
N PRO A 54 -5.62 -19.47 -2.76
CA PRO A 54 -6.97 -19.85 -3.17
C PRO A 54 -7.84 -18.62 -3.48
N MET A 55 -8.77 -18.74 -4.43
CA MET A 55 -9.70 -17.65 -4.79
C MET A 55 -10.60 -17.18 -3.66
N SER A 56 -10.81 -18.01 -2.62
CA SER A 56 -11.54 -17.65 -1.40
C SER A 56 -10.78 -16.68 -0.49
N HIS A 57 -9.47 -16.53 -0.68
CA HIS A 57 -8.65 -15.60 0.08
C HIS A 57 -8.63 -14.23 -0.59
N PHE A 58 -8.63 -13.19 0.22
CA PHE A 58 -8.55 -11.82 -0.27
C PHE A 58 -7.30 -11.14 0.27
N PHE A 59 -6.71 -10.32 -0.58
CA PHE A 59 -5.59 -9.46 -0.26
C PHE A 59 -5.96 -8.01 -0.47
N THR A 60 -5.36 -7.14 0.34
CA THR A 60 -5.40 -5.70 0.13
C THR A 60 -4.02 -5.25 -0.33
N VAL A 61 -3.95 -4.62 -1.49
CA VAL A 61 -2.74 -3.97 -1.99
C VAL A 61 -2.87 -2.47 -1.78
N HIS A 62 -1.86 -1.85 -1.19
CA HIS A 62 -1.78 -0.40 -1.02
C HIS A 62 -0.47 0.12 -1.62
N HIS A 63 -0.59 0.88 -2.70
CA HIS A 63 0.50 1.59 -3.35
C HIS A 63 0.60 3.03 -2.87
N PHE A 64 1.82 3.51 -2.71
CA PHE A 64 2.13 4.92 -2.55
C PHE A 64 3.01 5.39 -3.68
N TYR A 65 2.80 6.62 -4.13
CA TYR A 65 3.49 7.26 -5.23
C TYR A 65 4.33 8.44 -4.74
N MET A 66 5.37 8.77 -5.49
CA MET A 66 6.22 9.91 -5.19
C MET A 66 5.51 11.23 -5.48
N PRO A 67 5.64 12.26 -4.63
CA PRO A 67 5.07 13.57 -4.91
C PRO A 67 5.56 14.15 -6.25
N GLY A 68 4.63 14.58 -7.10
CA GLY A 68 4.93 15.20 -8.39
C GLY A 68 5.36 14.24 -9.51
N THR A 69 5.37 12.92 -9.26
CA THR A 69 5.64 11.91 -10.30
C THR A 69 4.74 10.69 -10.11
N LYS A 70 4.48 9.91 -11.16
CA LYS A 70 3.71 8.65 -11.03
C LYS A 70 4.56 7.44 -10.61
N ASN A 71 5.78 7.69 -10.12
CA ASN A 71 6.70 6.64 -9.71
C ASN A 71 6.27 6.05 -8.36
N ARG A 72 6.36 4.73 -8.22
CA ARG A 72 6.06 4.06 -6.95
C ARG A 72 7.09 4.42 -5.89
N LEU A 73 6.61 4.78 -4.70
CA LEU A 73 7.40 4.98 -3.50
C LEU A 73 7.47 3.70 -2.67
N ALA A 74 6.31 3.12 -2.38
CA ALA A 74 6.16 1.90 -1.62
C ALA A 74 4.95 1.08 -2.12
N SER A 75 4.97 -0.21 -1.85
CA SER A 75 3.81 -1.09 -2.01
C SER A 75 3.71 -2.02 -0.83
N PHE A 76 2.51 -2.19 -0.32
CA PHE A 76 2.20 -3.05 0.83
C PHE A 76 1.12 -4.04 0.42
N LEU A 77 1.31 -5.30 0.81
CA LEU A 77 0.35 -6.37 0.62
C LEU A 77 -0.11 -6.84 1.99
N PHE A 78 -1.41 -6.81 2.23
CA PHE A 78 -2.04 -7.30 3.45
C PHE A 78 -2.95 -8.48 3.13
N ASP A 79 -3.08 -9.40 4.07
CA ASP A 79 -4.08 -10.47 4.01
C ASP A 79 -5.47 -9.97 4.43
N ALA A 80 -6.45 -10.88 4.44
CA ALA A 80 -7.81 -10.60 4.86
C ALA A 80 -7.95 -10.18 6.33
N LYS A 81 -6.96 -10.48 7.19
CA LYS A 81 -6.91 -10.11 8.61
C LYS A 81 -6.22 -8.77 8.83
N GLY A 82 -5.80 -8.09 7.76
CA GLY A 82 -5.04 -6.85 7.83
C GLY A 82 -3.58 -7.04 8.24
N GLN A 83 -3.06 -8.27 8.27
CA GLN A 83 -1.66 -8.54 8.55
C GLN A 83 -0.81 -8.23 7.33
N LEU A 84 0.35 -7.61 7.54
CA LEU A 84 1.28 -7.31 6.46
C LEU A 84 1.97 -8.59 6.00
N VAL A 85 1.71 -8.97 4.75
CA VAL A 85 2.25 -10.17 4.12
C VAL A 85 3.53 -9.87 3.36
N GLU A 86 3.61 -8.73 2.68
CA GLU A 86 4.77 -8.35 1.86
C GLU A 86 4.89 -6.83 1.73
N GLN A 87 6.12 -6.33 1.58
CA GLN A 87 6.38 -4.91 1.36
C GLN A 87 7.52 -4.69 0.36
N VAL A 88 7.39 -3.65 -0.47
CA VAL A 88 8.43 -3.25 -1.42
C VAL A 88 8.68 -1.76 -1.32
N TYR A 89 9.94 -1.38 -1.12
CA TYR A 89 10.40 0.01 -1.14
C TYR A 89 11.23 0.24 -2.40
N TYR A 90 10.82 1.23 -3.19
CA TYR A 90 11.45 1.53 -4.48
C TYR A 90 12.60 2.52 -4.36
N GLN A 91 12.74 3.17 -3.20
CA GLN A 91 13.78 4.15 -2.91
C GLN A 91 14.83 3.55 -1.96
N ARG A 92 16.11 3.68 -2.32
CA ARG A 92 17.23 3.19 -1.49
C ARG A 92 17.76 4.24 -0.50
N VAL A 93 17.48 5.51 -0.74
CA VAL A 93 17.96 6.61 0.12
C VAL A 93 17.29 6.53 1.49
N VAL A 94 18.09 6.55 2.55
CA VAL A 94 17.65 6.38 3.97
C VAL A 94 16.45 7.26 4.31
N ARG A 95 16.47 8.51 3.86
CA ARG A 95 15.37 9.47 4.09
C ARG A 95 14.03 8.94 3.58
N TRP A 96 13.99 8.36 2.38
CA TRP A 96 12.77 7.80 1.80
C TRP A 96 12.38 6.47 2.44
N VAL A 97 13.36 5.64 2.81
CA VAL A 97 13.09 4.41 3.57
C VAL A 97 12.37 4.73 4.88
N ASN A 98 12.79 5.79 5.58
CA ASN A 98 12.13 6.23 6.81
C ASN A 98 10.70 6.71 6.57
N VAL A 99 10.42 7.37 5.44
CA VAL A 99 9.05 7.72 5.03
C VAL A 99 8.22 6.46 4.80
N CYS A 100 8.75 5.49 4.04
CA CYS A 100 8.04 4.24 3.77
C CYS A 100 7.72 3.48 5.07
N ARG A 101 8.64 3.44 6.04
CA ARG A 101 8.38 2.86 7.37
C ARG A 101 7.26 3.58 8.12
N LYS A 102 7.22 4.92 8.08
CA LYS A 102 6.11 5.68 8.68
C LYS A 102 4.77 5.35 8.01
N LEU A 103 4.74 5.30 6.68
CA LEU A 103 3.55 4.91 5.92
C LEU A 103 3.08 3.50 6.28
N GLN A 104 4.01 2.55 6.41
CA GLN A 104 3.71 1.19 6.84
C GLN A 104 2.98 1.18 8.20
N VAL A 105 3.50 1.88 9.20
CA VAL A 105 2.88 1.96 10.53
C VAL A 105 1.49 2.59 10.45
N LEU A 106 1.33 3.65 9.67
CA LEU A 106 0.02 4.31 9.49
C LEU A 106 -1.00 3.35 8.85
N VAL A 107 -0.63 2.69 7.76
CA VAL A 107 -1.53 1.77 7.06
C VAL A 107 -1.85 0.55 7.93
N GLN A 108 -0.87 -0.01 8.64
CA GLN A 108 -1.10 -1.14 9.56
C GLN A 108 -2.10 -0.80 10.66
N LYS A 109 -2.01 0.40 11.26
CA LYS A 109 -2.99 0.85 12.26
C LYS A 109 -4.40 0.83 11.68
N HIS A 110 -4.60 1.39 10.49
CA HIS A 110 -5.92 1.42 9.86
C HIS A 110 -6.41 0.06 9.36
N SER A 111 -5.51 -0.81 8.89
CA SER A 111 -5.87 -2.15 8.43
C SER A 111 -6.37 -3.05 9.56
N VAL A 112 -5.77 -2.96 10.75
CA VAL A 112 -6.22 -3.74 11.92
C VAL A 112 -7.49 -3.16 12.54
N THR A 113 -7.60 -1.83 12.63
CA THR A 113 -8.80 -1.17 13.16
C THR A 113 -10.05 -1.45 12.32
N ASN A 114 -9.94 -1.47 10.99
CA ASN A 114 -11.08 -1.80 10.12
C ASN A 114 -11.53 -3.26 10.23
N PHE A 115 -10.63 -4.20 10.52
CA PHE A 115 -11.01 -5.59 10.79
C PHE A 115 -11.83 -5.70 12.08
N ASN A 116 -11.40 -5.02 13.16
CA ASN A 116 -12.09 -5.07 14.45
C ASN A 116 -13.43 -4.33 14.48
N LEU A 117 -13.70 -3.44 13.52
CA LEU A 117 -14.98 -2.74 13.38
C LEU A 117 -15.96 -3.45 12.42
N ALA A 118 -15.48 -4.40 11.60
CA ALA A 118 -16.28 -5.15 10.64
C ALA A 118 -16.57 -6.59 11.08
N ALA A 119 -16.18 -6.97 12.30
CA ALA A 119 -16.45 -8.25 12.96
C ALA A 119 -17.49 -8.06 14.07
#